data_AF-A0A2G5WZZ5-F1
#
_entry.id   AF-A0A2G5WZZ5-F1
#
_cell.length_a   1.000
_cell.length_b   1.000
_cell.length_c   1.000
_cell.angle_alpha   90.00
_cell.angle_beta   90.00
_cell.angle_gamma   90.00
#
_symmetry.space_group_name_H-M   'P 1'
#
loop_
_entity.id
_entity.type
_entity.pdbx_description
1 polymer ?
#
loop_
_entity_poly.entity_id
_entity_poly.type
_entity_poly.pdbx_seq_one_letter_code
_entity_poly.pdbx_strand_id
1 'polypeptide(L)'
;MNNNNSYAEFLKAVGNNSTSLQAEKLLNEIYWDLFLQHIHWEQTQSRIMLLIDDALDQNDKEAFDLYTQQLLDISQEHGYELKTK
;
A
#
# COMPACT_ATOMS: atom_id res chain seq x y z
N MET A 1 -2.11 -12.19 6.13
CA MET A 1 -2.33 -11.89 7.57
C MET A 1 -2.95 -10.50 7.63
N ASN A 2 -4.02 -10.29 8.40
CA ASN A 2 -4.83 -9.08 8.38
C ASN A 2 -4.05 -7.92 9.06
N ASN A 3 -3.41 -7.03 8.28
CA ASN A 3 -2.52 -5.97 8.78
C ASN A 3 -3.17 -5.04 9.82
N ASN A 4 -4.49 -4.84 9.74
CA ASN A 4 -5.25 -4.05 10.72
C ASN A 4 -5.26 -4.66 12.13
N ASN A 5 -5.15 -5.98 12.26
CA ASN A 5 -5.11 -6.65 13.56
C ASN A 5 -3.75 -6.46 14.26
N SER A 6 -2.66 -6.46 13.49
CA SER A 6 -1.30 -6.29 14.03
C SER A 6 -1.08 -4.90 14.63
N TYR A 7 -1.67 -3.86 14.04
CA TYR A 7 -1.55 -2.49 14.54
C TYR A 7 -2.30 -2.28 15.86
N ALA A 8 -3.54 -2.81 15.95
CA ALA A 8 -4.33 -2.74 17.18
C ALA A 8 -3.69 -3.54 18.33
N GLU A 9 -3.12 -4.70 18.02
CA GLU A 9 -2.36 -5.51 19.00
C GLU A 9 -1.06 -4.81 19.44
N PHE A 10 -0.37 -4.13 18.54
CA PHE A 10 0.86 -3.39 18.87
C PHE A 10 0.58 -2.15 19.73
N LEU A 11 -0.46 -1.37 19.41
CA LEU A 11 -0.93 -0.26 20.24
C LEU A 11 -1.26 -0.71 21.67
N LYS A 12 -1.92 -1.86 21.79
CA LYS A 12 -2.26 -2.47 23.09
C LYS A 12 -1.01 -2.90 23.87
N ALA A 13 0.03 -3.39 23.18
CA ALA A 13 1.28 -3.80 23.81
C ALA A 13 2.13 -2.61 24.27
N VAL A 14 2.22 -1.56 23.45
CA VAL A 14 3.01 -0.35 23.71
C VAL A 14 2.39 0.51 24.81
N GLY A 15 1.06 0.62 24.87
CA GLY A 15 0.35 1.35 25.93
C GLY A 15 0.57 0.79 27.35
N ASN A 16 1.08 -0.44 27.48
CA ASN A 16 1.22 -1.11 28.77
C ASN A 16 2.62 -1.05 29.40
N ASN A 17 3.72 -0.69 28.69
CA ASN A 17 5.08 -1.00 29.19
C ASN A 17 6.23 0.01 28.90
N SER A 18 6.01 1.19 28.32
CA SER A 18 7.12 2.12 28.01
C SER A 18 6.87 3.55 28.49
N THR A 19 7.93 4.25 28.90
CA THR A 19 7.93 5.68 29.18
C THR A 19 7.33 6.42 27.98
N SER A 20 6.19 7.12 28.19
CA SER A 20 5.28 7.52 27.09
C SER A 20 5.97 8.23 25.92
N LEU A 21 7.03 8.99 26.16
CA LEU A 21 7.77 9.71 25.12
C LEU A 21 8.44 8.79 24.07
N GLN A 22 8.99 7.65 24.47
CA GLN A 22 9.63 6.72 23.51
C GLN A 22 8.57 5.93 22.74
N ALA A 23 7.47 5.57 23.41
CA ALA A 23 6.30 4.96 22.79
C ALA A 23 5.68 5.87 21.72
N GLU A 24 5.51 7.16 22.02
CA GLU A 24 4.93 8.15 21.12
C GLU A 24 5.82 8.40 19.89
N LYS A 25 7.14 8.47 20.07
CA LYS A 25 8.09 8.60 18.94
C LYS A 25 8.02 7.40 18.00
N LEU A 26 8.08 6.19 18.56
CA LEU A 26 7.98 4.96 17.78
C LEU A 26 6.62 4.87 17.06
N LEU A 27 5.53 5.25 17.73
CA LEU A 27 4.21 5.28 17.12
C LEU A 27 4.15 6.24 15.94
N ASN A 28 4.73 7.43 16.08
CA ASN A 28 4.76 8.43 15.03
C ASN A 28 5.60 7.94 13.84
N GLU A 29 6.75 7.30 14.08
CA GLU A 29 7.58 6.71 13.03
C GLU A 29 6.84 5.61 12.26
N ILE A 30 6.15 4.71 12.97
CA ILE A 30 5.33 3.66 12.35
C ILE A 30 4.17 4.25 11.55
N TYR A 31 3.51 5.28 12.10
CA TYR A 31 2.44 5.99 11.39
C TYR A 31 2.92 6.62 10.10
N TRP A 32 4.09 7.29 10.12
CA TRP A 32 4.69 7.87 8.93
C TRP A 32 5.02 6.83 7.88
N ASP A 33 5.59 5.69 8.27
CA ASP A 33 5.90 4.61 7.32
C ASP A 33 4.64 4.05 6.67
N LEU A 34 3.60 3.76 7.44
CA LEU A 34 2.30 3.30 6.92
C LEU A 34 1.66 4.34 5.98
N PHE A 35 1.73 5.61 6.34
CA PHE A 35 1.19 6.69 5.52
C PHE A 35 1.96 6.81 4.19
N LEU A 36 3.29 6.80 4.23
CA LEU A 36 4.12 6.88 3.04
C LEU A 36 3.92 5.66 2.14
N GLN A 37 3.80 4.46 2.72
CA GLN A 37 3.48 3.24 1.99
C GLN A 37 2.13 3.34 1.30
N HIS A 38 1.11 3.86 1.99
CA HIS A 38 -0.22 4.06 1.40
C HIS A 38 -0.17 5.02 0.20
N ILE A 39 0.48 6.17 0.35
CA ILE A 39 0.63 7.16 -0.74
C ILE A 39 1.44 6.58 -1.91
N HIS A 40 2.55 5.90 -1.62
CA HIS A 40 3.38 5.26 -2.65
C HIS A 40 2.57 4.23 -3.45
N TRP A 41 1.73 3.45 -2.77
CA TRP A 41 0.87 2.47 -3.41
C TRP A 41 -0.18 3.12 -4.32
N GLU A 42 -0.91 4.14 -3.85
CA GLU A 42 -1.89 4.87 -4.66
C GLU A 42 -1.25 5.49 -5.91
N GLN A 43 -0.06 6.09 -5.77
CA GLN A 43 0.68 6.67 -6.89
C GLN A 43 1.14 5.60 -7.89
N THR A 44 1.64 4.48 -7.38
CA THR A 44 2.12 3.37 -8.21
C THR A 44 0.98 2.76 -9.02
N GLN A 45 -0.17 2.51 -8.39
CA GLN A 45 -1.36 2.03 -9.08
C GLN A 45 -1.82 3.01 -10.16
N SER A 46 -1.92 4.30 -9.83
CA SER A 46 -2.33 5.33 -10.78
C SER A 46 -1.40 5.38 -12.00
N ARG A 47 -0.09 5.26 -11.77
CA ARG A 47 0.91 5.23 -12.86
C ARG A 47 0.78 4.00 -13.73
N ILE A 48 0.59 2.82 -13.15
CA ILE A 48 0.43 1.58 -13.92
C ILE A 48 -0.84 1.62 -14.76
N MET A 49 -1.93 2.18 -14.21
CA MET A 49 -3.18 2.35 -14.96
C MET A 49 -2.98 3.25 -16.20
N LEU A 50 -2.26 4.36 -16.06
CA LEU A 50 -1.91 5.23 -17.20
C LEU A 50 -1.06 4.49 -18.24
N LEU A 51 -0.11 3.65 -17.80
CA LEU A 51 0.72 2.87 -18.72
C LEU A 51 -0.08 1.78 -19.45
N ILE A 52 -1.12 1.22 -18.81
CA ILE A 52 -2.07 0.31 -19.46
C ILE A 52 -2.86 1.05 -20.52
N ASP A 53 -3.38 2.25 -20.21
CA ASP A 53 -4.12 3.07 -21.16
C ASP A 53 -3.23 3.45 -22.37
N ASP A 54 -2.00 3.88 -22.13
CA ASP A 54 -1.02 4.19 -23.19
C ASP A 54 -0.70 2.97 -24.07
N ALA A 55 -0.60 1.77 -23.46
CA ALA A 55 -0.36 0.53 -24.20
C ALA A 55 -1.56 0.15 -25.07
N LEU A 56 -2.79 0.37 -24.59
CA LEU A 56 -4.01 0.16 -25.36
C LEU A 56 -4.10 1.13 -26.56
N ASP A 57 -3.77 2.41 -26.34
CA ASP A 57 -3.77 3.43 -27.39
C ASP A 57 -2.75 3.11 -28.50
N GLN A 58 -1.62 2.51 -28.14
CA GLN A 58 -0.57 2.10 -29.08
C GLN A 58 -0.80 0.69 -29.66
N ASN A 59 -1.84 -0.01 -29.22
CA ASN A 59 -2.12 -1.41 -29.54
C ASN A 59 -0.90 -2.33 -29.23
N ASP A 60 -0.15 -1.99 -28.18
CA ASP A 60 1.01 -2.74 -27.70
C ASP A 60 0.55 -3.79 -26.69
N LYS A 61 0.37 -5.01 -27.18
CA LYS A 61 -0.10 -6.14 -26.38
C LYS A 61 0.93 -6.58 -25.33
N GLU A 62 2.23 -6.50 -25.64
CA GLU A 62 3.27 -6.93 -24.69
C GLU A 62 3.34 -5.99 -23.51
N ALA A 63 3.29 -4.67 -23.76
CA ALA A 63 3.24 -3.65 -22.72
C ALA A 63 1.95 -3.79 -21.87
N PHE A 64 0.80 -4.01 -22.52
CA PHE A 64 -0.46 -4.22 -21.82
C PHE A 64 -0.41 -5.43 -20.87
N ASP A 65 0.06 -6.58 -21.36
CA ASP A 65 0.16 -7.81 -20.56
C ASP A 65 1.14 -7.61 -19.38
N LEU A 66 2.27 -6.94 -19.61
CA LEU A 66 3.26 -6.61 -18.58
C LEU A 66 2.68 -5.74 -17.47
N TYR A 67 2.07 -4.61 -17.82
CA TYR A 67 1.55 -3.66 -16.83
C TYR A 67 0.32 -4.22 -16.10
N THR A 68 -0.50 -5.04 -16.77
CA THR A 68 -1.62 -5.74 -16.14
C THR A 68 -1.12 -6.75 -15.10
N GLN A 69 -0.05 -7.49 -15.39
CA GLN A 69 0.56 -8.39 -14.39
C GLN A 69 1.11 -7.60 -13.19
N GLN A 70 1.80 -6.48 -13.43
CA GLN A 70 2.29 -5.62 -12.34
C GLN A 70 1.16 -5.09 -11.46
N LEU A 71 0.01 -4.73 -12.05
CA LEU A 71 -1.16 -4.29 -11.29
C LEU A 71 -1.73 -5.41 -10.42
N LEU A 72 -1.77 -6.64 -10.94
CA LEU A 72 -2.23 -7.83 -10.21
C LEU A 72 -1.32 -8.14 -9.02
N ASP A 73 -0.01 -8.16 -9.22
CA ASP A 73 0.98 -8.43 -8.17
C ASP A 73 0.85 -7.42 -7.02
N ILE A 74 0.77 -6.13 -7.34
CA ILE A 74 0.61 -5.04 -6.37
C ILE A 74 -0.73 -5.13 -5.63
N SER A 75 -1.78 -5.62 -6.29
CA SER A 75 -3.10 -5.78 -5.66
C SER A 75 -3.13 -6.99 -4.71
N GLN A 76 -2.43 -8.08 -5.04
CA GLN A 76 -2.33 -9.26 -4.18
C GLN A 76 -1.44 -9.04 -2.97
N GLU A 77 -0.34 -8.30 -3.11
CA GLU A 77 0.60 -8.02 -2.02
C GLU A 77 -0.03 -7.16 -0.92
N HIS A 78 -0.97 -6.27 -1.27
CA HIS A 78 -1.47 -5.26 -0.34
C HIS A 78 -2.94 -5.41 0.08
N GLY A 79 -3.68 -6.40 -0.44
CA GLY A 79 -5.02 -6.75 0.07
C GLY A 79 -6.04 -5.62 0.00
N TYR A 80 -5.85 -4.65 -0.89
CA TYR A 80 -6.82 -3.57 -1.11
C TYR A 80 -7.82 -4.01 -2.18
N GLU A 81 -9.09 -4.08 -1.78
CA GLU A 81 -10.20 -4.22 -2.72
C GLU A 81 -10.23 -2.99 -3.64
N LEU A 82 -10.22 -3.22 -4.95
CA LEU A 82 -10.48 -2.19 -5.97
C LEU A 82 -11.79 -1.49 -5.63
N LYS A 83 -11.72 -0.29 -5.06
CA LYS A 83 -12.89 0.59 -4.97
C LYS A 83 -13.12 1.18 -6.35
N THR A 84 -13.80 0.42 -7.21
CA THR A 84 -14.44 0.95 -8.41
C THR A 84 -15.47 1.99 -7.95
N LYS A 85 -15.24 3.24 -8.34
CA LYS A 85 -16.07 4.40 -7.99
C LYS A 85 -17.37 4.41 -8.79
#